data_AF-A0A9W9ZEC9-F1
#
_entry.id   AF-A0A9W9ZEC9-F1
#
_cell.length_a   1.000
_cell.length_b   1.000
_cell.length_c   1.000
_cell.angle_alpha   90.00
_cell.angle_beta   90.00
_cell.angle_gamma   90.00
#
_symmetry.space_group_name_H-M   'P 1'
#
loop_
_entity.id
_entity.type
_entity.pdbx_description
1 polymer ?
#
loop_
_entity_poly.entity_id
_entity_poly.type
_entity_poly.pdbx_seq_one_letter_code
_entity_poly.pdbx_strand_id
1 'polypeptide(L)'
;MQNWRKINNDPVCFGTKDDTYGTFVMTENGLIYTFKLVHKTGSLSCKPIHPASYWGCTHPWFQGHELLTVITYPNKTALQLADYLRDGRKCGMLYHAYHIDGVGVDSTELVFNNLSPPMSVSIGQMFQIWYGEDLHDCYEGDNSGQTCADVYAWYATD
;
A
#
# COMPACT_ATOMS: atom_id res chain seq x y z
N MET A 1 18.27 -10.18 -14.94
CA MET A 1 18.63 -8.86 -14.37
C MET A 1 17.40 -8.35 -13.63
N GLN A 2 17.51 -7.91 -12.39
CA GLN A 2 16.35 -7.42 -11.62
C GLN A 2 16.04 -5.99 -12.06
N ASN A 3 14.85 -5.75 -12.64
CA ASN A 3 14.44 -4.42 -13.13
C ASN A 3 13.79 -3.55 -12.05
N TRP A 4 14.09 -3.82 -10.78
CA TRP A 4 13.65 -2.99 -9.67
C TRP A 4 14.45 -1.69 -9.65
N ARG A 5 13.75 -0.57 -9.73
CA ARG A 5 14.29 0.79 -9.58
C ARG A 5 13.73 1.40 -8.32
N LYS A 6 14.60 1.86 -7.42
CA LYS A 6 14.19 2.63 -6.24
C LYS A 6 13.68 3.99 -6.71
N ILE A 7 12.54 4.43 -6.20
CA ILE A 7 11.85 5.65 -6.66
C ILE A 7 12.13 6.83 -5.73
N ASN A 8 12.11 6.58 -4.42
CA ASN A 8 12.30 7.60 -3.38
C ASN A 8 13.79 7.72 -2.96
N ASN A 9 14.19 8.92 -2.52
CA ASN A 9 15.47 9.11 -1.82
C ASN A 9 15.32 8.82 -0.33
N ASP A 10 14.40 9.54 0.32
CA ASP A 10 14.01 9.35 1.73
C ASP A 10 12.79 8.42 1.84
N PRO A 11 12.70 7.56 2.88
CA PRO A 11 11.57 6.66 3.07
C PRO A 11 10.22 7.39 3.07
N VAL A 12 9.23 6.79 2.41
CA VAL A 12 7.86 7.31 2.32
C VAL A 12 7.08 6.78 3.53
N CYS A 13 6.61 7.69 4.38
CA CYS A 13 5.88 7.35 5.60
C CYS A 13 4.38 7.56 5.43
N PHE A 14 3.57 6.64 5.97
CA PHE A 14 2.11 6.74 6.00
C PHE A 14 1.57 6.17 7.32
N GLY A 15 0.46 6.75 7.78
CA GLY A 15 -0.26 6.38 8.98
C GLY A 15 -1.59 5.71 8.66
N THR A 16 -2.42 5.58 9.69
CA THR A 16 -3.65 4.80 9.67
C THR A 16 -4.92 5.62 9.84
N LYS A 17 -4.80 6.96 9.89
CA LYS A 17 -5.92 7.88 10.13
C LYS A 17 -5.60 9.33 9.76
N ASP A 18 -6.61 10.21 9.79
CA ASP A 18 -6.46 11.67 9.67
C ASP A 18 -5.80 12.12 8.36
N ASP A 19 -6.07 11.43 7.24
CA ASP A 19 -5.46 11.66 5.92
C ASP A 19 -3.92 11.58 5.95
N THR A 20 -3.34 10.66 6.74
CA THR A 20 -1.88 10.54 6.92
C THR A 20 -1.25 9.66 5.83
N TYR A 21 -1.49 9.97 4.56
CA TYR A 21 -0.88 9.25 3.43
C TYR A 21 0.57 9.66 3.19
N GLY A 22 1.34 8.71 2.65
CA GLY A 22 2.68 8.98 2.11
C GLY A 22 2.62 9.30 0.63
N THR A 23 3.52 10.14 0.11
CA THR A 23 3.58 10.46 -1.32
C THR A 23 4.92 10.07 -1.92
N PHE A 24 4.92 9.59 -3.16
CA PHE A 24 6.14 9.44 -3.96
C PHE A 24 5.91 9.89 -5.40
N VAL A 25 7.00 10.28 -6.06
CA VAL A 25 6.98 10.86 -7.41
C VAL A 25 7.91 10.06 -8.31
N MET A 26 7.43 9.68 -9.49
CA MET A 26 8.22 8.96 -10.47
C MET A 26 9.35 9.85 -11.01
N THR A 27 10.54 9.26 -11.10
CA THR A 27 11.78 9.93 -11.54
C THR A 27 12.26 9.48 -12.92
N GLU A 28 11.54 8.53 -13.53
CA GLU A 28 11.85 7.94 -14.82
C GLU A 28 10.55 7.70 -15.61
N ASN A 29 10.61 7.86 -16.93
CA ASN A 29 9.50 7.52 -17.83
C ASN A 29 9.58 6.02 -18.16
N GLY A 30 8.44 5.35 -18.38
CA GLY A 30 8.46 3.99 -18.91
C GLY A 30 7.18 3.22 -18.67
N LEU A 31 7.22 1.92 -18.92
CA LEU A 31 6.16 0.99 -18.55
C LEU A 31 6.58 0.23 -17.29
N ILE A 32 5.68 0.11 -16.30
CA ILE A 32 5.93 -0.68 -15.09
C ILE A 32 4.93 -1.82 -14.95
N TYR A 33 5.39 -2.94 -14.42
CA TYR A 33 4.55 -4.09 -14.08
C TYR A 33 3.95 -3.95 -12.70
N THR A 34 4.68 -3.43 -11.71
CA THR A 34 4.20 -3.39 -10.32
C THR A 34 5.08 -2.47 -9.46
N PHE A 35 4.67 -2.28 -8.21
CA PHE A 35 5.46 -1.69 -7.15
C PHE A 35 5.85 -2.71 -6.08
N LYS A 36 6.89 -2.38 -5.32
CA LYS A 36 7.29 -3.07 -4.09
C LYS A 36 7.57 -2.04 -3.01
N LEU A 37 7.09 -2.30 -1.80
CA LEU A 37 7.45 -1.55 -0.60
C LEU A 37 8.44 -2.38 0.23
N VAL A 38 9.49 -1.73 0.74
CA VAL A 38 10.47 -2.34 1.63
C VAL A 38 10.43 -1.58 2.95
N HIS A 39 10.03 -2.26 4.02
CA HIS A 39 9.92 -1.67 5.35
C HIS A 39 11.27 -1.11 5.83
N LYS A 40 11.23 0.08 6.42
CA LYS A 40 12.41 0.74 7.02
C LYS A 40 12.26 0.87 8.52
N THR A 41 11.17 1.50 8.96
CA THR A 41 10.93 1.86 10.36
C THR A 41 9.44 1.99 10.65
N GLY A 42 9.09 1.93 11.94
CA GLY A 42 7.73 2.19 12.40
C GLY A 42 6.80 1.00 12.23
N SER A 43 5.55 1.20 12.64
CA SER A 43 4.48 0.20 12.59
C SER A 43 3.12 0.88 12.67
N LEU A 44 2.10 0.16 12.25
CA LEU A 44 0.70 0.55 12.17
C LEU A 44 -0.11 -0.29 13.14
N SER A 45 -1.14 0.30 13.74
CA SER A 45 -2.10 -0.39 14.58
C SER A 45 -3.51 0.00 14.15
N CYS A 46 -4.30 -1.01 13.77
CA CYS A 46 -5.75 -0.92 13.50
C CYS A 46 -6.60 -0.88 14.78
N LYS A 47 -6.00 -1.20 15.93
CA LYS A 47 -6.72 -1.27 17.21
C LYS A 47 -5.72 -1.43 18.37
N PRO A 48 -5.95 -0.80 19.54
CA PRO A 48 -4.97 -0.82 20.63
C PRO A 48 -4.65 -2.21 21.20
N ILE A 49 -5.54 -3.19 21.04
CA ILE A 49 -5.38 -4.55 21.60
C ILE A 49 -4.75 -5.54 20.63
N HIS A 50 -4.59 -5.17 19.36
CA HIS A 50 -4.02 -6.05 18.34
C HIS A 50 -2.56 -5.70 18.07
N PRO A 51 -1.71 -6.70 17.75
CA PRO A 51 -0.32 -6.44 17.40
C PRO A 51 -0.19 -5.42 16.28
N ALA A 52 0.73 -4.47 16.46
CA ALA A 52 1.10 -3.55 15.39
C ALA A 52 1.83 -4.31 14.27
N SER A 53 1.65 -3.86 13.04
CA SER A 53 2.26 -4.50 11.85
C SER A 53 2.84 -3.47 10.89
N TYR A 54 3.39 -3.91 9.76
CA TYR A 54 3.92 -2.99 8.74
C TYR A 54 2.88 -2.61 7.71
N TRP A 55 1.99 -3.53 7.32
CA TRP A 55 1.17 -3.36 6.11
C TRP A 55 -0.34 -3.52 6.32
N GLY A 56 -0.79 -3.89 7.52
CA GLY A 56 -2.18 -4.28 7.71
C GLY A 56 -2.58 -4.59 9.14
N CYS A 57 -3.45 -5.59 9.31
CA CYS A 57 -4.04 -5.94 10.59
C CYS A 57 -4.49 -7.41 10.63
N THR A 58 -4.08 -8.15 11.66
CA THR A 58 -4.44 -9.55 11.89
C THR A 58 -5.76 -9.73 12.64
N HIS A 59 -6.57 -8.67 12.76
CA HIS A 59 -7.87 -8.78 13.40
C HIS A 59 -8.73 -9.81 12.65
N PRO A 60 -9.37 -10.78 13.33
CA PRO A 60 -10.19 -11.82 12.69
C PRO A 60 -11.32 -11.33 11.77
N TRP A 61 -11.64 -10.03 11.83
CA TRP A 61 -12.63 -9.38 10.98
C TRP A 61 -12.20 -9.36 9.51
N PHE A 62 -10.89 -9.34 9.25
CA PHE A 62 -10.32 -9.34 7.92
C PHE A 62 -10.35 -10.71 7.24
N GLN A 63 -10.75 -11.78 7.95
CA GLN A 63 -11.02 -13.10 7.36
C GLN A 63 -9.87 -13.61 6.46
N GLY A 64 -8.63 -13.44 6.92
CA GLY A 64 -7.41 -13.82 6.18
C GLY A 64 -6.93 -12.81 5.12
N HIS A 65 -7.65 -11.71 4.91
CA HIS A 65 -7.25 -10.60 4.03
C HIS A 65 -6.58 -9.49 4.85
N GLU A 66 -5.47 -9.83 5.49
CA GLU A 66 -4.90 -9.02 6.56
C GLU A 66 -4.09 -7.82 6.06
N LEU A 67 -3.85 -7.69 4.75
CA LEU A 67 -3.14 -6.55 4.17
C LEU A 67 -4.12 -5.41 3.85
N LEU A 68 -3.75 -4.18 4.20
CA LEU A 68 -4.56 -2.98 4.01
C LEU A 68 -3.78 -1.82 3.35
N THR A 69 -2.53 -2.04 2.93
CA THR A 69 -1.73 -0.99 2.30
C THR A 69 -2.11 -0.83 0.83
N VAL A 70 -2.49 0.37 0.42
CA VAL A 70 -3.00 0.66 -0.93
C VAL A 70 -2.17 1.75 -1.59
N ILE A 71 -1.76 1.55 -2.84
CA ILE A 71 -1.20 2.63 -3.67
C ILE A 71 -2.29 3.23 -4.53
N THR A 72 -2.41 4.55 -4.51
CA THR A 72 -3.44 5.31 -5.22
C THR A 72 -2.86 6.43 -6.09
N TYR A 73 -3.65 6.92 -7.03
CA TYR A 73 -3.47 8.23 -7.64
C TYR A 73 -3.85 9.35 -6.64
N PRO A 74 -3.46 10.61 -6.88
CA PRO A 74 -3.79 11.74 -6.00
C PRO A 74 -5.30 11.98 -5.79
N ASN A 75 -6.14 11.47 -6.69
CA ASN A 75 -7.60 11.53 -6.57
C ASN A 75 -8.18 10.37 -5.72
N LYS A 76 -7.36 9.72 -4.88
CA LYS A 76 -7.69 8.54 -4.05
C LYS A 76 -8.12 7.29 -4.84
N THR A 77 -7.95 7.25 -6.17
CA THR A 77 -8.26 6.05 -6.96
C THR A 77 -7.16 5.00 -6.80
N ALA A 78 -7.49 3.81 -6.31
CA ALA A 78 -6.52 2.72 -6.12
C ALA A 78 -6.03 2.12 -7.44
N LEU A 79 -4.72 1.87 -7.52
CA LEU A 79 -4.12 1.05 -8.58
C LEU A 79 -4.47 -0.42 -8.34
N GLN A 80 -4.86 -1.15 -9.38
CA GLN A 80 -5.23 -2.59 -9.33
C GLN A 80 -4.00 -3.49 -9.15
N LEU A 81 -3.35 -3.36 -7.99
CA LEU A 81 -2.11 -4.00 -7.58
C LEU A 81 -2.32 -5.19 -6.63
N ALA A 82 -3.56 -5.47 -6.26
CA ALA A 82 -3.98 -6.62 -5.49
C ALA A 82 -5.48 -6.88 -5.75
N ASP A 83 -5.97 -8.05 -5.36
CA ASP A 83 -7.40 -8.38 -5.42
C ASP A 83 -8.13 -7.75 -4.23
N TYR A 84 -8.20 -6.41 -4.22
CA TYR A 84 -8.85 -5.66 -3.16
C TYR A 84 -10.32 -6.04 -3.04
N LEU A 85 -10.72 -6.41 -1.83
CA LEU A 85 -12.11 -6.66 -1.53
C LEU A 85 -12.94 -5.38 -1.68
N ARG A 86 -14.15 -5.59 -2.19
CA ARG A 86 -15.19 -4.57 -2.39
C ARG A 86 -16.46 -5.09 -1.72
N ASP A 87 -16.60 -4.83 -0.43
CA ASP A 87 -17.91 -4.94 0.22
C ASP A 87 -18.69 -3.71 -0.26
N GLY A 88 -19.77 -3.87 -1.04
CA GLY A 88 -20.47 -2.82 -1.83
C GLY A 88 -21.07 -1.64 -1.05
N ARG A 89 -20.60 -1.40 0.18
CA ARG A 89 -20.92 -0.31 1.08
C ARG A 89 -19.66 0.54 1.30
N LYS A 90 -19.79 1.86 1.30
CA LYS A 90 -18.67 2.82 1.44
C LYS A 90 -17.75 2.52 2.64
N CYS A 91 -18.30 2.04 3.76
CA CYS A 91 -17.53 1.59 4.94
C CYS A 91 -17.76 0.10 5.20
N GLY A 92 -17.68 -0.74 4.17
CA GLY A 92 -17.58 -2.18 4.38
C GLY A 92 -16.28 -2.51 5.11
N MET A 93 -16.33 -3.33 6.15
CA MET A 93 -15.18 -3.62 7.02
C MET A 93 -14.00 -4.26 6.26
N LEU A 94 -14.27 -4.94 5.15
CA LEU A 94 -13.27 -5.57 4.29
C LEU A 94 -12.84 -4.68 3.12
N TYR A 95 -13.34 -3.44 3.02
CA TYR A 95 -13.08 -2.61 1.85
C TYR A 95 -11.57 -2.31 1.74
N HIS A 96 -10.96 -2.66 0.60
CA HIS A 96 -9.51 -2.64 0.37
C HIS A 96 -8.65 -3.63 1.17
N ALA A 97 -9.23 -4.48 1.99
CA ALA A 97 -8.52 -5.64 2.52
C ALA A 97 -8.13 -6.59 1.38
N TYR A 98 -6.95 -7.20 1.45
CA TYR A 98 -6.50 -8.19 0.47
C TYR A 98 -5.50 -9.18 1.07
N HIS A 99 -5.15 -10.19 0.28
CA HIS A 99 -4.14 -11.20 0.59
C HIS A 99 -3.17 -11.35 -0.59
N ILE A 100 -1.91 -11.68 -0.29
CA ILE A 100 -0.90 -12.08 -1.28
C ILE A 100 -0.19 -13.32 -0.73
N ASP A 101 -0.11 -14.38 -1.52
CA ASP A 101 0.51 -15.63 -1.10
C ASP A 101 1.96 -15.44 -0.64
N GLY A 102 2.25 -15.90 0.57
CA GLY A 102 3.58 -15.79 1.19
C GLY A 102 3.94 -14.41 1.74
N VAL A 103 3.01 -13.44 1.73
CA VAL A 103 3.22 -12.12 2.31
C VAL A 103 2.32 -11.94 3.54
N GLY A 104 2.94 -11.76 4.70
CA GLY A 104 2.24 -11.42 5.94
C GLY A 104 2.28 -9.92 6.22
N VAL A 105 1.52 -9.48 7.23
CA VAL A 105 1.46 -8.08 7.65
C VAL A 105 2.80 -7.52 8.15
N ASP A 106 3.73 -8.41 8.55
CA ASP A 106 5.07 -8.10 9.06
C ASP A 106 6.20 -8.48 8.09
N SER A 107 5.87 -8.86 6.85
CA SER A 107 6.89 -9.14 5.84
C SER A 107 7.74 -7.90 5.58
N THR A 108 9.07 -8.03 5.53
CA THR A 108 9.95 -6.87 5.28
C THR A 108 9.77 -6.27 3.88
N GLU A 109 9.24 -7.06 2.94
CA GLU A 109 8.88 -6.62 1.60
C GLU A 109 7.40 -6.92 1.33
N LEU A 110 6.70 -5.94 0.76
CA LEU A 110 5.37 -6.10 0.17
C LEU A 110 5.50 -5.89 -1.34
N VAL A 111 5.53 -6.99 -2.08
CA VAL A 111 5.50 -6.99 -3.55
C VAL A 111 4.05 -7.12 -3.99
N PHE A 112 3.56 -6.14 -4.75
CA PHE A 112 2.21 -6.17 -5.28
C PHE A 112 2.08 -7.04 -6.54
N ASN A 113 0.85 -7.44 -6.87
CA ASN A 113 0.54 -8.17 -8.11
C ASN A 113 0.88 -7.34 -9.35
N ASN A 114 1.20 -8.03 -10.45
CA ASN A 114 1.49 -7.38 -11.71
C ASN A 114 0.24 -6.77 -12.36
N LEU A 115 0.39 -5.55 -12.85
CA LEU A 115 -0.52 -4.86 -13.76
C LEU A 115 -0.50 -5.55 -15.12
N SER A 116 -1.69 -5.80 -15.66
CA SER A 116 -1.88 -6.35 -16.99
C SER A 116 -2.99 -5.57 -17.70
N PRO A 117 -2.67 -4.74 -18.72
CA PRO A 117 -1.32 -4.49 -19.27
C PRO A 117 -0.42 -3.68 -18.31
N PRO A 118 0.91 -3.60 -18.58
CA PRO A 118 1.81 -2.69 -17.86
C PRO A 118 1.31 -1.25 -17.91
N MET A 119 1.56 -0.49 -16.85
CA MET A 119 1.13 0.90 -16.75
C MET A 119 2.23 1.84 -17.22
N SER A 120 1.89 2.82 -18.06
CA SER A 120 2.79 3.92 -18.40
C SER A 120 2.92 4.90 -17.25
N VAL A 121 4.16 5.25 -16.94
CA VAL A 121 4.52 6.26 -15.94
C VAL A 121 5.37 7.35 -16.57
N SER A 122 5.20 8.58 -16.09
CA SER A 122 6.00 9.74 -16.51
C SER A 122 6.71 10.40 -15.33
N ILE A 123 7.85 11.02 -15.59
CA ILE A 123 8.56 11.86 -14.62
C ILE A 123 7.59 12.92 -14.08
N GLY A 124 7.56 13.06 -12.75
CA GLY A 124 6.65 13.99 -12.07
C GLY A 124 5.28 13.41 -11.75
N GLN A 125 4.95 12.21 -12.22
CA GLN A 125 3.71 11.53 -11.83
C GLN A 125 3.76 11.13 -10.36
N MET A 126 2.79 11.58 -9.58
CA MET A 126 2.68 11.32 -8.15
C MET A 126 1.73 10.16 -7.87
N PHE A 127 2.08 9.38 -6.86
CA PHE A 127 1.23 8.38 -6.24
C PHE A 127 1.21 8.56 -4.72
N GLN A 128 0.22 7.97 -4.07
CA GLN A 128 0.08 7.98 -2.62
C GLN A 128 0.08 6.55 -2.07
N ILE A 129 0.58 6.37 -0.86
CA ILE A 129 0.50 5.12 -0.08
C ILE A 129 -0.43 5.40 1.09
N TRP A 130 -1.46 4.56 1.20
CA TRP A 130 -2.52 4.69 2.19
C TRP A 130 -2.66 3.43 3.01
N TYR A 131 -3.14 3.59 4.23
CA TYR A 131 -3.82 2.52 4.95
C TYR A 131 -5.31 2.50 4.53
N GLY A 132 -5.88 1.32 4.30
CA GLY A 132 -7.20 1.18 3.68
C GLY A 132 -8.35 1.86 4.43
N GLU A 133 -8.31 1.84 5.76
CA GLU A 133 -9.30 2.53 6.62
C GLU A 133 -9.21 4.06 6.52
N ASP A 134 -7.98 4.60 6.51
CA ASP A 134 -7.67 6.03 6.33
C ASP A 134 -8.10 6.53 4.94
N LEU A 135 -7.84 5.72 3.90
CA LEU A 135 -8.21 6.06 2.52
C LEU A 135 -9.71 6.39 2.35
N HIS A 136 -10.57 5.77 3.16
CA HIS A 136 -12.03 5.91 3.08
C HIS A 136 -12.66 6.66 4.25
N ASP A 137 -11.84 7.16 5.18
CA ASP A 137 -12.28 7.81 6.41
C ASP A 137 -13.22 6.90 7.25
N CYS A 138 -12.94 5.59 7.30
CA CYS A 138 -13.78 4.59 7.94
C CYS A 138 -13.01 3.81 9.01
N TYR A 139 -13.60 3.63 10.19
CA TYR A 139 -13.07 2.81 11.30
C TYR A 139 -11.70 3.24 11.85
N GLU A 140 -11.23 4.44 11.54
CA GLU A 140 -9.87 4.88 11.90
C GLU A 140 -9.71 5.46 13.32
N GLY A 141 -10.80 5.55 14.08
CA GLY A 141 -10.83 6.28 15.35
C GLY A 141 -9.96 5.68 16.45
N ASP A 142 -9.82 4.34 16.46
CA ASP A 142 -8.93 3.61 17.37
C ASP A 142 -7.61 3.19 16.71
N ASN A 143 -7.31 3.71 15.52
CA ASN A 143 -6.06 3.47 14.84
C ASN A 143 -4.93 4.35 15.36
N SER A 144 -3.69 3.89 15.20
CA SER A 144 -2.49 4.65 15.52
C SER A 144 -1.25 4.11 14.80
N GLY A 145 -0.17 4.89 14.87
CA GLY A 145 1.12 4.50 14.32
C GLY A 145 1.38 5.08 12.92
N GLN A 146 2.60 4.89 12.49
CA GLN A 146 3.12 5.31 11.20
C GLN A 146 4.23 4.33 10.82
N THR A 147 4.25 3.93 9.56
CA THR A 147 5.27 3.06 8.97
C THR A 147 5.94 3.80 7.83
N CYS A 148 7.23 3.54 7.62
CA CYS A 148 8.02 4.14 6.56
C CYS A 148 8.66 3.07 5.68
N ALA A 149 8.59 3.26 4.36
CA ALA A 149 9.05 2.29 3.39
C ALA A 149 9.86 2.94 2.25
N ASP A 150 10.81 2.17 1.72
CA ASP A 150 11.36 2.44 0.40
C ASP A 150 10.42 1.89 -0.68
N VAL A 151 10.24 2.65 -1.75
CA VAL A 151 9.37 2.32 -2.88
C VAL A 151 10.23 1.94 -4.08
N TYR A 152 9.90 0.80 -4.68
CA TYR A 152 10.52 0.32 -5.92
C TYR A 152 9.44 0.08 -6.97
N ALA A 153 9.75 0.34 -8.23
CA ALA A 153 8.95 -0.09 -9.36
C ALA A 153 9.71 -1.09 -10.23
N TRP A 154 8.99 -2.08 -10.77
CA TRP A 154 9.53 -3.02 -11.76
C TRP A 154 9.26 -2.47 -13.16
N TYR A 155 10.29 -1.97 -13.84
CA TYR A 155 10.17 -1.50 -15.22
C TYR A 155 10.19 -2.65 -16.22
N ALA A 156 9.28 -2.58 -17.20
CA ALA A 156 9.38 -3.40 -18.40
C ALA A 156 10.68 -3.01 -19.12
N THR A 157 11.51 -4.00 -19.44
CA THR A 157 12.61 -3.79 -20.39
C THR A 157 12.04 -3.83 -21.79
N ASP A 158 12.52 -2.93 -22.63
CA ASP A 158 12.42 -3.05 -24.08
C ASP A 158 13.11 -4.33 -24.59
#